data_AF-A0A6B2DPI4-F1
#
_entry.id   AF-A0A6B2DPI4-F1
#
_cell.length_a   1.000
_cell.length_b   1.000
_cell.length_c   1.000
_cell.angle_alpha   90.00
_cell.angle_beta   90.00
_cell.angle_gamma   90.00
#
_symmetry.space_group_name_H-M   'P 1'
#
loop_
_entity.id
_entity.type
_entity.pdbx_description
1 polymer ?
#
loop_
_entity_poly.entity_id
_entity_poly.type
_entity_poly.pdbx_seq_one_letter_code
_entity_poly.pdbx_strand_id
1 'polypeptide(L)' 'AVDGELPSEGVVTGAIQVPPSGRPVVFLADHPTTGGYPVAAVVRAAALSALAQARPGTRVRFRLS' A
#
# COMPACT_ATOMS: atom_id res chain seq x y z
N ALA A 1 -9.78 -19.11 1.84
CA ALA A 1 -8.72 -18.10 2.04
C ALA A 1 -7.51 -18.85 2.55
N VAL A 2 -6.34 -18.60 1.97
CA VAL A 2 -5.07 -19.00 2.60
C VAL A 2 -4.88 -18.04 3.77
N ASP A 3 -4.40 -18.51 4.93
CA ASP A 3 -4.25 -17.64 6.11
C ASP A 3 -3.38 -16.42 5.76
N GLY A 4 -3.96 -15.22 5.83
CA GLY A 4 -3.30 -13.96 5.48
C GLY A 4 -3.60 -13.40 4.08
N GLU A 5 -4.41 -14.09 3.28
CA GLU A 5 -4.90 -13.60 1.98
C GLU A 5 -6.42 -13.39 1.98
N LEU A 6 -6.87 -12.40 1.21
CA LEU A 6 -8.27 -12.05 1.01
C LEU A 6 -8.74 -12.48 -0.39
N PRO A 7 -10.04 -12.73 -0.58
CA PRO A 7 -10.64 -12.67 -1.92
C PRO A 7 -10.24 -11.37 -2.61
N SER A 8 -10.06 -11.41 -3.95
CA SER A 8 -9.64 -10.22 -4.68
C SER A 8 -10.68 -9.10 -4.56
N GLU A 9 -10.23 -7.94 -4.07
CA GLU A 9 -11.06 -6.75 -3.87
C GLU A 9 -10.45 -5.55 -4.59
N GLY A 10 -11.29 -4.55 -4.91
CA GLY A 10 -10.84 -3.31 -5.52
C GLY A 10 -9.85 -2.58 -4.60
N VAL A 11 -8.73 -2.13 -5.17
CA VAL A 11 -7.72 -1.33 -4.44
C VAL A 11 -7.60 0.05 -5.06
N VAL A 12 -7.11 1.00 -4.27
CA VAL A 12 -6.99 2.42 -4.67
C VAL A 12 -5.56 2.90 -4.53
N THR A 13 -5.21 3.93 -5.30
CA THR A 13 -3.94 4.66 -5.14
C THR A 13 -3.78 5.11 -3.68
N GLY A 14 -2.62 4.83 -3.11
CA GLY A 14 -2.28 5.10 -1.72
C GLY A 14 -2.56 3.93 -0.77
N ALA A 15 -3.23 2.86 -1.21
CA ALA A 15 -3.43 1.69 -0.37
C ALA A 15 -2.09 1.09 0.10
N ILE A 16 -2.02 0.77 1.39
CA ILE A 16 -0.88 0.12 2.04
C ILE A 16 -1.26 -1.35 2.29
N GLN A 17 -0.87 -2.24 1.39
CA GLN A 17 -1.07 -3.67 1.57
C GLN A 17 0.02 -4.28 2.45
N VAL A 18 -0.37 -5.27 3.26
CA VAL A 18 0.56 -6.07 4.07
C VAL A 18 0.47 -7.53 3.63
N PRO A 19 1.38 -8.00 2.77
CA PRO A 19 1.48 -9.42 2.39
C PRO A 19 1.94 -10.29 3.57
N PRO A 20 1.88 -11.63 3.45
CA PRO A 20 2.38 -12.57 4.47
C PRO A 20 3.86 -12.39 4.84
N SER A 21 4.67 -11.81 3.94
CA SER A 21 6.07 -11.45 4.24
C SER A 21 6.23 -10.34 5.28
N GLY A 22 5.14 -9.66 5.66
CA GLY A 22 5.13 -8.56 6.63
C GLY A 22 5.71 -7.24 6.11
N ARG A 23 6.16 -7.17 4.85
CA ARG A 23 6.71 -5.96 4.24
C ARG A 23 5.61 -5.14 3.55
N PRO A 24 5.26 -3.94 4.05
CA PRO A 24 4.20 -3.15 3.45
C PRO A 24 4.53 -2.72 2.02
N VAL A 25 3.51 -2.73 1.16
CA VAL A 25 3.58 -2.22 -0.21
C VAL A 25 2.61 -1.06 -0.34
N VAL A 26 3.11 0.10 -0.77
CA VAL A 26 2.24 1.26 -1.07
C VAL A 26 1.96 1.29 -2.57
N PHE A 27 0.68 1.30 -2.93
CA PHE A 27 0.23 1.41 -4.31
C PHE A 27 0.26 2.86 -4.80
N LEU A 28 0.97 3.11 -5.89
CA LEU A 28 1.03 4.41 -6.58
C LEU A 28 0.26 4.33 -7.91
N ALA A 29 0.54 5.20 -8.87
CA ALA A 29 -0.29 5.40 -10.07
C ALA A 29 -0.57 4.11 -10.87
N ASP A 30 0.38 3.19 -10.93
CA ASP A 30 0.30 1.99 -11.76
C ASP A 30 -0.17 0.75 -10.97
N HIS A 31 -0.90 0.95 -9.87
CA HIS A 31 -1.40 -0.15 -9.06
C HIS A 31 -2.41 -1.02 -9.85
N PRO A 32 -2.46 -2.34 -9.60
CA PRO A 32 -3.48 -3.19 -10.21
C PRO A 32 -4.87 -2.75 -9.73
N THR A 33 -5.92 -2.99 -10.53
CA THR A 33 -7.29 -2.62 -10.15
C THR A 33 -7.81 -3.37 -8.93
N THR A 34 -7.26 -4.56 -8.68
CA THR A 34 -7.62 -5.42 -7.54
C THR A 34 -6.38 -5.92 -6.82
N GLY A 35 -6.54 -6.33 -5.56
CA GLY A 35 -5.50 -6.96 -4.77
C GLY A 35 -6.04 -8.00 -3.80
N GLY A 36 -5.19 -8.95 -3.40
CA GLY A 36 -5.54 -10.07 -2.52
C GLY A 36 -4.94 -10.00 -1.11
N TYR A 37 -4.30 -8.89 -0.75
CA TYR A 37 -3.71 -8.71 0.58
C TYR A 37 -4.48 -7.65 1.38
N PRO A 38 -4.55 -7.80 2.72
CA PRO A 38 -5.22 -6.83 3.57
C PRO A 38 -4.59 -5.44 3.42
N VAL A 39 -5.45 -4.44 3.30
CA VAL A 39 -5.06 -3.03 3.29
C VAL A 39 -5.07 -2.52 4.73
N ALA A 40 -3.90 -2.15 5.26
CA ALA A 40 -3.77 -1.65 6.62
C ALA A 40 -4.17 -0.17 6.77
N ALA A 41 -3.95 0.62 5.72
CA ALA A 41 -4.30 2.05 5.66
C ALA A 41 -4.25 2.57 4.21
N VAL A 42 -4.72 3.80 4.00
CA VAL A 42 -4.62 4.51 2.72
C VAL A 42 -3.90 5.84 2.93
N VAL A 43 -2.86 6.10 2.15
CA VAL A 43 -2.12 7.37 2.15
C VAL A 43 -2.98 8.47 1.55
N ARG A 44 -3.05 9.62 2.24
CA ARG A 44 -3.74 10.81 1.71
C ARG A 44 -3.12 11.27 0.39
N ALA A 45 -3.95 11.71 -0.53
CA ALA A 45 -3.52 12.19 -1.85
C ALA A 45 -2.39 13.24 -1.80
N ALA A 46 -2.46 14.18 -0.85
CA ALA A 46 -1.46 15.23 -0.64
C ALA A 46 -0.04 14.71 -0.31
N ALA A 47 0.10 13.47 0.16
CA ALA A 47 1.38 12.86 0.51
C ALA A 47 1.92 11.90 -0.57
N LEU A 48 1.12 11.58 -1.61
CA LEU A 48 1.52 10.61 -2.64
C LEU A 48 2.71 11.09 -3.47
N SER A 49 2.78 12.39 -3.77
CA SER A 49 3.90 12.97 -4.53
C SER A 49 5.24 12.79 -3.81
N ALA A 50 5.26 12.92 -2.48
CA ALA A 50 6.46 12.68 -1.68
C ALA A 50 6.89 11.20 -1.73
N LEU A 51 5.94 10.27 -1.68
CA LEU A 51 6.23 8.83 -1.81
C LEU A 51 6.72 8.47 -3.22
N ALA A 52 6.17 9.08 -4.26
CA ALA A 52 6.59 8.85 -5.65
C ALA A 52 8.05 9.28 -5.92
N GLN A 53 8.63 10.14 -5.08
CA GLN A 53 10.03 10.57 -5.18
C GLN A 53 10.98 9.73 -4.32
N ALA A 54 10.47 8.77 -3.53
CA ALA A 54 11.30 7.93 -2.68
C ALA A 54 12.19 6.99 -3.51
N ARG A 55 13.46 6.88 -3.13
CA ARG A 55 14.44 5.98 -3.75
C ARG A 55 14.70 4.77 -2.82
N PRO A 56 15.31 3.68 -3.32
CA PRO A 56 15.78 2.61 -2.45
C PRO A 56 16.65 3.17 -1.31
N GLY A 57 16.32 2.79 -0.07
CA GLY A 57 16.99 3.30 1.14
C GLY A 57 16.35 4.55 1.75
N THR A 58 15.41 5.23 1.09
CA THR A 58 14.65 6.32 1.69
C THR A 58 13.84 5.81 2.88
N ARG A 59 14.04 6.41 4.06
CA ARG A 59 13.26 6.07 5.26
C ARG A 59 11.91 6.78 5.23
N VAL A 60 10.83 6.00 5.28
CA VAL A 60 9.45 6.50 5.31
C VAL A 60 8.86 6.31 6.70
N ARG A 61 8.14 7.31 7.21
CA ARG A 61 7.38 7.23 8.46
C ARG A 61 5.95 7.69 8.23
N PHE A 62 5.00 6.81 8.51
CA PHE A 62 3.58 7.14 8.49
C PHE A 62 3.13 7.71 9.83
N ARG A 63 2.09 8.55 9.80
CA ARG A 63 1.39 9.04 10.99
C ARG A 63 -0.11 8.90 10.74
N LEU A 64 -0.84 8.44 11.74
CA LEU A 64 -2.30 8.48 11.72
C LEU A 64 -2.73 9.93 11.97
N SER A 65 -3.66 10.41 11.15
CA SER A 65 -4.28 11.73 11.27
C SER A 65 -5.67 11.71 10.66
#